data_AF-A0A2E9EZQ9-F1
#
_entry.id   AF-A0A2E9EZQ9-F1
#
_cell.length_a   1.000
_cell.length_b   1.000
_cell.length_c   1.000
_cell.angle_alpha   90.00
_cell.angle_beta   90.00
_cell.angle_gamma   90.00
#
_symmetry.space_group_name_H-M   'P 1'
#
loop_
_entity.id
_entity.type
_entity.pdbx_description
1 polymer ?
#
loop_
_entity_poly.entity_id
_entity_poly.type
_entity_poly.pdbx_seq_one_letter_code
_entity_poly.pdbx_strand_id
1 'polypeptide(L)'
;MQENLMVQQQVENVWQHMVGVICLNQTGRKQVKEVLPKFFKLWPTHEALLHATKNEIEEVIAPLGMRSVRAKRLYRMSEQFGDWDGEDATELYGIGKYGSDSYRLFYKKELPENVGDHELKRYIQEEFSLDNSAKI
;
A
#
# COMPACT_ATOMS: atom_id res chain seq x y z
N MET A 1 -9.65 -8.12 -7.04
CA MET A 1 -9.80 -6.70 -6.67
C MET A 1 -10.60 -6.00 -7.76
N GLN A 2 -11.52 -5.11 -7.39
CA GLN A 2 -12.36 -4.32 -8.28
C GLN A 2 -11.52 -3.28 -9.05
N GLU A 3 -11.82 -3.06 -10.33
CA GLU A 3 -11.01 -2.24 -11.24
C GLU A 3 -11.14 -0.74 -10.96
N ASN A 4 -12.32 -0.29 -10.57
CA ASN A 4 -12.69 1.12 -10.31
C ASN A 4 -12.17 1.68 -8.98
N LEU A 5 -11.90 0.84 -7.97
CA LEU A 5 -11.42 1.28 -6.65
C LEU A 5 -9.89 1.33 -6.58
N MET A 6 -9.30 2.18 -5.75
CA MET A 6 -7.87 2.15 -5.45
C MET A 6 -7.46 0.81 -4.82
N VAL A 7 -6.18 0.44 -4.89
CA VAL A 7 -5.67 -0.75 -4.16
C VAL A 7 -5.84 -0.54 -2.64
N GLN A 8 -5.54 0.67 -2.17
CA GLN A 8 -5.61 1.07 -0.76
C GLN A 8 -7.01 0.96 -0.16
N GLN A 9 -8.07 1.05 -0.97
CA GLN A 9 -9.46 0.88 -0.52
C GLN A 9 -9.85 -0.59 -0.32
N GLN A 10 -9.03 -1.53 -0.80
CA GLN A 10 -9.40 -2.94 -0.97
C GLN A 10 -8.54 -3.91 -0.16
N VAL A 11 -7.63 -3.38 0.65
CA VAL A 11 -6.75 -4.14 1.53
C VAL A 11 -7.34 -4.18 2.94
N GLU A 12 -7.07 -5.26 3.66
CA GLU A 12 -7.79 -5.56 4.91
C GLU A 12 -7.19 -4.86 6.13
N ASN A 13 -5.89 -4.56 6.11
CA ASN A 13 -5.17 -4.04 7.26
C ASN A 13 -3.97 -3.15 6.85
N VAL A 14 -3.38 -2.48 7.85
CA VAL A 14 -2.29 -1.52 7.66
C VAL A 14 -1.08 -2.13 6.96
N TRP A 15 -0.70 -3.36 7.30
CA TRP A 15 0.43 -4.02 6.65
C TRP A 15 0.16 -4.28 5.16
N GLN A 16 -1.01 -4.83 4.82
CA GLN A 16 -1.41 -5.04 3.42
C GLN A 16 -1.46 -3.71 2.65
N HIS A 17 -1.84 -2.61 3.30
CA HIS A 17 -1.75 -1.27 2.71
C HIS A 17 -0.31 -0.89 2.34
N MET A 18 0.65 -1.07 3.25
CA MET A 18 2.06 -0.79 2.98
C MET A 18 2.62 -1.67 1.85
N VAL A 19 2.22 -2.95 1.79
CA VAL A 19 2.54 -3.84 0.67
C VAL A 19 1.99 -3.29 -0.64
N GLY A 20 0.72 -2.87 -0.67
CA GLY A 20 0.08 -2.29 -1.84
C GLY A 20 0.80 -1.04 -2.35
N VAL A 21 1.17 -0.12 -1.44
CA VAL A 21 1.97 1.08 -1.74
C VAL A 21 3.30 0.71 -2.40
N ILE A 22 4.05 -0.24 -1.82
CA ILE A 22 5.34 -0.66 -2.37
C ILE A 22 5.18 -1.27 -3.77
N CYS A 23 4.12 -2.05 -3.99
CA CYS A 23 3.82 -2.68 -5.27
C CYS A 23 3.41 -1.68 -6.36
N LEU A 24 2.78 -0.55 -6.01
CA LEU A 24 2.39 0.51 -6.94
C LEU A 24 3.55 1.39 -7.42
N ASN A 25 4.71 1.32 -6.77
CA ASN A 25 5.89 2.08 -7.20
C ASN A 25 6.28 1.72 -8.64
N GLN A 26 6.15 2.69 -9.56
CA GLN A 26 6.42 2.54 -11.00
C GLN A 26 5.72 1.32 -11.62
N THR A 27 4.51 0.98 -11.18
CA THR A 27 3.74 -0.14 -11.73
C THR A 27 2.25 0.16 -11.73
N GLY A 28 1.58 -0.17 -12.84
CA GLY A 28 0.16 0.15 -13.01
C GLY A 28 -0.75 -0.65 -12.07
N ARG A 29 -1.79 0.00 -11.56
CA ARG A 29 -2.74 -0.58 -10.59
C ARG A 29 -3.38 -1.90 -11.04
N LYS A 30 -3.65 -2.07 -12.34
CA LYS A 30 -4.27 -3.30 -12.87
C LYS A 30 -3.40 -4.52 -12.60
N GLN A 31 -2.11 -4.42 -12.91
CA GLN A 31 -1.17 -5.51 -12.69
C GLN A 31 -0.95 -5.80 -11.20
N VAL A 32 -0.88 -4.75 -10.37
CA VAL A 32 -0.80 -4.90 -8.92
C VAL A 32 -2.02 -5.64 -8.36
N LYS A 33 -3.23 -5.30 -8.82
CA LYS A 33 -4.49 -5.95 -8.42
C LYS A 33 -4.58 -7.43 -8.82
N GLU A 34 -3.87 -7.85 -9.87
CA GLU A 34 -3.77 -9.25 -10.27
C GLU A 34 -2.81 -10.03 -9.36
N VAL A 35 -1.72 -9.39 -8.90
CA VAL A 35 -0.68 -10.05 -8.08
C VAL A 35 -1.03 -10.09 -6.59
N LEU A 36 -1.56 -9.02 -6.02
CA LEU A 36 -1.78 -8.91 -4.57
C LEU A 36 -2.68 -10.00 -3.97
N PRO A 37 -3.78 -10.45 -4.60
CA PRO A 37 -4.57 -11.55 -4.05
C PRO A 37 -3.77 -12.85 -3.87
N LYS A 38 -2.88 -13.17 -4.81
CA LYS A 38 -1.98 -14.33 -4.69
C LYS A 38 -0.95 -14.09 -3.59
N PHE A 39 -0.38 -12.88 -3.52
CA PHE A 39 0.59 -12.50 -2.50
C PHE A 39 0.02 -12.67 -1.08
N PHE A 40 -1.16 -12.10 -0.80
CA PHE A 40 -1.78 -12.17 0.53
C PHE A 40 -2.31 -13.56 0.89
N LYS A 41 -2.65 -14.39 -0.11
CA LYS A 41 -2.99 -15.80 0.14
C LYS A 41 -1.77 -16.60 0.63
N LEU A 42 -0.58 -16.30 0.11
CA LEU A 42 0.67 -16.96 0.53
C LEU A 42 1.18 -16.40 1.86
N TRP A 43 1.09 -15.07 2.02
CA TRP A 43 1.58 -14.36 3.20
C TRP A 43 0.50 -13.40 3.70
N PRO A 44 -0.39 -13.87 4.60
CA PRO A 44 -1.51 -13.05 5.10
C PRO A 44 -1.07 -11.98 6.12
N THR A 45 0.09 -12.16 6.75
CA THR A 45 0.65 -11.25 7.76
C THR A 45 2.12 -10.94 7.48
N HIS A 46 2.65 -9.93 8.17
CA HIS A 46 4.06 -9.57 8.05
C HIS A 46 4.98 -10.69 8.53
N GLU A 47 4.64 -11.37 9.62
CA GLU A 47 5.39 -12.51 10.15
C GLU A 47 5.41 -13.67 9.15
N ALA A 48 4.28 -13.95 8.50
CA ALA A 48 4.23 -14.98 7.46
C ALA A 48 5.16 -14.66 6.29
N LEU A 49 5.26 -13.40 5.87
CA LEU A 49 6.21 -12.98 4.83
C LEU A 49 7.67 -13.15 5.29
N LEU A 50 7.97 -12.88 6.57
CA LEU A 50 9.33 -13.00 7.11
C LEU A 50 9.86 -14.44 7.15
N HIS A 51 8.98 -15.43 7.07
CA HIS A 51 9.37 -16.83 6.88
C HIS A 51 9.68 -17.19 5.42
N ALA A 52 9.36 -16.32 4.46
CA ALA A 52 9.63 -16.55 3.05
C ALA A 52 11.10 -16.30 2.71
N THR A 53 11.62 -17.08 1.77
CA THR A 53 12.89 -16.77 1.13
C THR A 53 12.74 -15.60 0.17
N LYS A 54 13.84 -14.87 -0.03
CA LYS A 54 13.91 -13.79 -1.02
C LYS A 54 13.44 -14.26 -2.42
N ASN A 55 13.81 -15.47 -2.83
CA ASN A 55 13.46 -16.02 -4.14
C ASN A 55 11.95 -16.23 -4.29
N GLU A 56 11.28 -16.78 -3.27
CA GLU A 56 9.83 -16.95 -3.28
C GLU A 56 9.10 -15.60 -3.45
N ILE A 57 9.55 -14.57 -2.72
CA ILE A 57 8.98 -13.22 -2.85
C ILE A 57 9.19 -12.68 -4.28
N GLU A 58 10.41 -12.80 -4.82
CA GLU A 58 10.74 -12.35 -6.18
C GLU A 58 9.91 -13.06 -7.26
N GLU A 59 9.63 -14.35 -7.10
CA GLU A 59 8.81 -15.14 -8.01
C GLU A 59 7.35 -14.69 -8.02
N VAL A 60 6.78 -14.41 -6.84
CA VAL A 60 5.38 -13.96 -6.76
C VAL A 60 5.20 -12.56 -7.35
N ILE A 61 6.13 -11.64 -7.08
CA ILE A 61 6.06 -10.26 -7.59
C ILE A 61 6.69 -10.12 -8.99
N ALA A 62 7.11 -11.23 -9.60
CA ALA A 62 7.81 -11.25 -10.87
C ALA A 62 7.15 -10.42 -11.99
N PRO A 63 5.81 -10.45 -12.15
CA PRO A 63 5.14 -9.67 -13.18
C PRO A 63 5.32 -8.16 -12.99
N LEU A 64 5.43 -7.67 -11.74
CA LEU A 64 5.45 -6.25 -11.42
C LEU A 64 6.77 -5.56 -11.80
N GLY A 65 7.81 -6.29 -12.21
CA GLY A 65 9.14 -5.74 -12.48
C GLY A 65 9.94 -5.42 -11.20
N MET A 66 11.16 -4.88 -11.36
CA MET A 66 12.05 -4.46 -10.25
C MET A 66 12.19 -5.47 -9.10
N ARG A 67 12.14 -6.77 -9.41
CA ARG A 67 11.88 -7.87 -8.46
C ARG A 67 12.79 -7.82 -7.25
N SER A 68 14.10 -7.74 -7.45
CA SER A 68 15.09 -7.73 -6.36
C SER A 68 14.97 -6.53 -5.43
N VAL A 69 14.79 -5.33 -5.98
CA VAL A 69 14.61 -4.11 -5.17
C VAL A 69 13.29 -4.15 -4.43
N ARG A 70 12.21 -4.57 -5.09
CA ARG A 70 10.88 -4.63 -4.50
C ARG A 70 10.79 -5.71 -3.42
N ALA A 71 11.34 -6.90 -3.65
CA ALA A 71 11.39 -7.98 -2.66
C ALA A 71 12.15 -7.52 -1.40
N LYS A 72 13.31 -6.86 -1.57
CA LYS A 72 14.06 -6.27 -0.44
C LYS A 72 13.22 -5.25 0.34
N ARG A 73 12.47 -4.38 -0.35
CA ARG A 73 11.61 -3.38 0.30
C ARG A 73 10.48 -4.04 1.08
N LEU A 74 9.77 -4.98 0.47
CA LEU A 74 8.67 -5.71 1.10
C LEU A 74 9.14 -6.45 2.37
N TYR A 75 10.27 -7.15 2.29
CA TYR A 75 10.83 -7.88 3.43
C TYR A 75 11.22 -6.93 4.56
N ARG A 76 12.04 -5.90 4.28
CA ARG A 76 12.50 -4.95 5.31
C ARG A 76 11.38 -4.12 5.92
N MET A 77 10.40 -3.70 5.10
CA MET A 77 9.20 -3.03 5.61
C MET A 77 8.46 -3.94 6.59
N SER A 78 8.28 -5.22 6.23
CA SER A 78 7.56 -6.19 7.06
C SER A 78 8.31 -6.56 8.34
N GLU A 79 9.65 -6.54 8.29
CA GLU A 79 10.51 -6.69 9.46
C GLU A 79 10.30 -5.52 10.44
N GLN A 80 10.39 -4.29 9.95
CA GLN A 80 10.18 -3.10 10.79
C GLN A 80 8.74 -2.93 11.27
N PHE A 81 7.77 -3.42 10.49
CA PHE A 81 6.35 -3.30 10.83
C PHE A 81 6.00 -3.92 12.19
N GLY A 82 6.68 -5.00 12.59
CA GLY A 82 6.38 -5.71 13.85
C GLY A 82 6.65 -4.88 15.11
N ASP A 83 7.60 -3.95 15.04
CA ASP A 83 8.01 -3.09 16.17
C ASP A 83 7.60 -1.62 15.98
N TRP A 84 6.91 -1.29 14.88
CA TRP A 84 6.51 0.07 14.55
C TRP A 84 5.32 0.53 15.40
N ASP A 85 5.38 1.75 15.93
CA ASP A 85 4.37 2.32 16.83
C ASP A 85 3.08 2.77 16.15
N GLY A 86 3.09 2.84 14.81
CA GLY A 86 1.94 3.26 14.01
C GLY A 86 1.83 4.77 13.82
N GLU A 87 2.80 5.59 14.22
CA GLU A 87 2.68 7.05 14.15
C GLU A 87 3.17 7.62 12.82
N ASP A 88 4.45 7.47 12.47
CA ASP A 88 5.00 7.95 11.20
C ASP A 88 5.32 6.79 10.25
N ALA A 89 4.47 6.61 9.24
CA ALA A 89 4.64 5.57 8.24
C ALA A 89 5.91 5.75 7.38
N THR A 90 6.51 6.94 7.34
CA THR A 90 7.77 7.16 6.59
C THR A 90 8.99 6.51 7.24
N GLU A 91 8.88 6.08 8.49
CA GLU A 91 9.92 5.30 9.18
C GLU A 91 10.06 3.88 8.60
N LEU A 92 8.99 3.36 8.00
CA LEU A 92 8.98 2.04 7.37
C LEU A 92 9.75 2.06 6.04
N TYR A 93 10.65 1.08 5.87
CA TYR A 93 11.57 1.03 4.75
C TYR A 93 10.84 0.93 3.41
N GLY A 94 11.03 1.93 2.56
CA GLY A 94 10.41 1.98 1.23
C GLY A 94 9.01 2.62 1.21
N ILE A 95 8.53 3.14 2.34
CA ILE A 95 7.35 3.99 2.42
C ILE A 95 7.79 5.46 2.35
N GLY A 96 7.33 6.17 1.32
CA GLY A 96 7.57 7.60 1.17
C GLY A 96 6.30 8.43 1.38
N LYS A 97 6.34 9.71 1.00
CA LYS A 97 5.21 10.65 1.20
C LYS A 97 3.88 10.09 0.71
N TYR A 98 3.82 9.51 -0.49
CA TYR A 98 2.59 8.91 -1.03
C TYR A 98 2.00 7.85 -0.09
N GLY A 99 2.83 6.94 0.43
CA GLY A 99 2.39 5.89 1.33
C GLY A 99 1.96 6.41 2.69
N SER A 100 2.67 7.43 3.21
CA SER A 100 2.30 8.09 4.46
C SER A 100 1.00 8.89 4.34
N ASP A 101 0.83 9.65 3.24
CA ASP A 101 -0.41 10.37 2.94
C ASP A 101 -1.59 9.38 2.83
N SER A 102 -1.42 8.27 2.10
CA SER A 102 -2.47 7.27 1.99
C SER A 102 -2.76 6.57 3.32
N TYR A 103 -1.75 6.26 4.12
CA TYR A 103 -1.94 5.67 5.45
C TYR A 103 -2.75 6.60 6.37
N ARG A 104 -2.38 7.88 6.41
CA ARG A 104 -3.09 8.90 7.18
C ARG A 104 -4.55 8.99 6.78
N LEU A 105 -4.81 9.03 5.48
CA LEU A 105 -6.16 9.13 4.95
C LEU A 105 -7.02 7.92 5.31
N PHE A 106 -6.53 6.70 5.05
CA PHE A 106 -7.35 5.48 5.17
C PHE A 106 -7.40 4.91 6.60
N TYR A 107 -6.39 5.14 7.43
CA TYR A 107 -6.29 4.50 8.75
C TYR A 107 -6.28 5.49 9.92
N LYS A 108 -5.61 6.65 9.81
CA LYS A 108 -5.65 7.69 10.85
C LYS A 108 -6.88 8.60 10.74
N LYS A 109 -7.60 8.57 9.60
CA LYS A 109 -8.72 9.46 9.28
C LYS A 109 -8.32 10.94 9.28
N GLU A 110 -7.08 11.20 8.89
CA GLU A 110 -6.50 12.53 8.77
C GLU A 110 -6.41 12.91 7.30
N LEU A 111 -6.79 14.14 6.95
CA LEU A 111 -6.60 14.66 5.60
C LEU A 111 -5.16 15.20 5.48
N PRO A 112 -4.25 14.59 4.70
CA PRO A 112 -2.88 15.05 4.61
C PRO A 112 -2.80 16.40 3.89
N GLU A 113 -1.95 17.29 4.37
CA GLU A 113 -1.64 18.53 3.66
C GLU A 113 -0.77 18.24 2.44
N ASN A 114 -0.97 19.02 1.37
CA ASN A 114 -0.13 18.98 0.16
C ASN A 114 0.02 17.56 -0.43
N VAL A 115 -1.08 16.81 -0.55
CA VAL A 115 -1.08 15.52 -1.26
C VAL A 115 -0.51 15.71 -2.66
N GLY A 116 0.50 14.93 -3.03
CA GLY A 116 1.16 15.04 -4.34
C GLY A 116 0.57 14.09 -5.39
N ASP A 117 0.10 12.92 -4.95
CA ASP A 117 -0.37 11.85 -5.83
C ASP A 117 -1.74 12.17 -6.45
N HIS A 118 -1.87 11.93 -7.77
CA HIS A 118 -3.07 12.31 -8.51
C HIS A 118 -4.27 11.42 -8.16
N GLU A 119 -4.07 10.11 -7.92
CA GLU A 119 -5.17 9.21 -7.57
C GLU A 119 -5.67 9.52 -6.16
N LEU A 120 -4.77 9.82 -5.23
CA LEU A 120 -5.15 10.22 -3.87
C LEU A 120 -5.91 11.55 -3.86
N LYS A 121 -5.48 12.54 -4.67
CA LYS A 121 -6.24 13.79 -4.87
C LYS A 121 -7.63 13.54 -5.43
N ARG A 122 -7.75 12.70 -6.47
CA ARG A 122 -9.02 12.33 -7.09
C ARG A 122 -9.94 11.71 -6.05
N TYR A 123 -9.44 10.74 -5.28
CA TYR A 123 -10.20 10.09 -4.21
C TYR A 123 -10.67 11.09 -3.14
N ILE A 124 -9.79 11.97 -2.66
CA ILE A 124 -10.16 13.03 -1.71
C ILE A 124 -11.25 13.93 -2.28
N GLN A 125 -11.12 14.36 -3.54
CA GLN A 125 -12.11 15.22 -4.18
C GLN A 125 -13.46 14.51 -4.29
N GLU A 126 -13.49 13.27 -4.74
CA GLU A 126 -14.72 12.48 -4.86
C GLU A 126 -15.39 12.28 -3.51
N GLU A 127 -14.67 11.80 -2.49
CA GLU A 127 -15.30 11.44 -1.21
C GLU A 127 -15.60 12.65 -0.32
N PHE A 128 -14.76 13.69 -0.32
CA PHE A 128 -14.90 14.83 0.60
C PHE A 128 -15.54 16.07 -0.05
N SER A 129 -15.62 16.17 -1.40
CA SER A 129 -16.43 17.22 -2.02
C SER A 129 -17.92 16.87 -2.05
N LEU A 130 -18.28 15.57 -1.99
CA LEU A 130 -19.66 15.11 -1.85
C LEU A 130 -20.27 15.44 -0.48
N ASP A 131 -19.47 15.72 0.55
CA ASP A 131 -19.96 16.11 1.87
C ASP A 131 -20.32 17.61 1.96
N ASN A 132 -19.83 18.44 1.03
CA ASN A 132 -20.16 19.87 0.97
C ASN A 132 -21.40 20.20 0.12
N SER A 133 -21.92 19.25 -0.67
CA SER A 133 -23.18 19.41 -1.40
C SER A 133 -24.41 18.91 -0.61
N ALA A 134 -24.21 18.25 0.53
CA ALA A 134 -25.28 17.78 1.42
C ALA A 134 -25.70 18.81 2.50
N LYS A 135 -25.15 20.04 2.48
CA LYS A 135 -25.48 21.14 3.41
C LYS A 135 -26.01 22.39 2.69
N ILE A 136 -26.98 22.21 1.79
CA ILE A 136 -27.82 23.31 1.28
C ILE A 136 -29.20 23.21 1.92
#